data_AF-A0A915A2G0-F1
#
_entry.id   AF-A0A915A2G0-F1
#
_cell.length_a   1.000
_cell.length_b   1.000
_cell.length_c   1.000
_cell.angle_alpha   90.00
_cell.angle_beta   90.00
_cell.angle_gamma   90.00
#
_symmetry.space_group_name_H-M   'P 1'
#
loop_
_entity.id
_entity.type
_entity.pdbx_description
1 polymer ?
#
loop_
_entity_poly.entity_id
_entity_poly.type
_entity_poly.pdbx_seq_one_letter_code
_entity_poly.pdbx_strand_id
1 'polypeptide(L)'
;MAGTGGRVVFLPRTKPPVVKSVSAADVQRGNIGSRWRKSCDITSSLARNFRRAVVQGESEAVFKTVQSILGAQQRNQAEVITSLVLERSSPEPLKEALMTAICIGMQPLVELITSLFHEFPGEEYNGCRHSCAFPPHVTPLMLACMCNSFDVVEFLLLRHHRIRLPHRPDCCCEKCADESVRSSRAVVTLDTYVAISSDAFLWLACRDPLLAAFKLAADLEVCCQVDEGYKSAYWQLHENVMATTVRIVEQCWHMEDVKILLSQKDGISLSDSKLQFPRLRMALDCHMRTLTKYFCDVPSVWHHCLSGCVIVI
;
A
#
# COMPACT_ATOMS: atom_id res chain seq x y z
N MET A 1 -32.46 1.36 -12.81
CA MET A 1 -32.16 0.05 -12.19
C MET A 1 -30.84 0.20 -11.46
N ALA A 2 -30.88 0.17 -10.13
CA ALA A 2 -29.72 0.46 -9.29
C ALA A 2 -28.79 -0.76 -9.26
N GLY A 3 -27.62 -0.64 -9.91
CA GLY A 3 -26.55 -1.62 -9.80
C GLY A 3 -25.94 -1.53 -8.40
N THR A 4 -26.17 -2.54 -7.57
CA THR A 4 -25.46 -2.77 -6.32
C THR A 4 -24.01 -3.13 -6.61
N GLY A 5 -23.19 -2.13 -6.92
CA GLY A 5 -21.73 -2.25 -6.97
C GLY A 5 -21.21 -2.57 -5.58
N GLY A 6 -20.66 -3.78 -5.41
CA GLY A 6 -20.15 -4.27 -4.15
C GLY A 6 -19.13 -3.29 -3.57
N ARG A 7 -19.41 -2.79 -2.36
CA ARG A 7 -18.49 -1.92 -1.60
C ARG A 7 -17.12 -2.58 -1.51
N VAL A 8 -16.09 -1.76 -1.61
CA VAL A 8 -14.74 -2.11 -1.20
C VAL A 8 -14.75 -2.41 0.30
N VAL A 9 -14.86 -3.69 0.64
CA VAL A 9 -14.53 -4.20 1.99
C VAL A 9 -13.11 -4.71 1.90
N PHE A 10 -12.12 -3.82 2.04
CA PHE A 10 -10.79 -4.25 2.44
C PHE A 10 -10.92 -4.78 3.87
N LEU A 11 -10.88 -6.09 4.04
CA LEU A 11 -10.65 -6.69 5.35
C LEU A 11 -9.16 -6.49 5.64
N PRO A 12 -8.78 -5.59 6.56
CA PRO A 12 -7.38 -5.51 6.97
C PRO A 12 -7.01 -6.89 7.54
N ARG A 13 -5.73 -7.29 7.45
CA ARG A 13 -5.19 -8.40 8.25
C ARG A 13 -5.35 -8.02 9.74
N THR A 14 -6.53 -8.29 10.31
CA THR A 14 -6.87 -7.90 11.69
C THR A 14 -6.56 -9.01 12.69
N LYS A 15 -6.12 -10.19 12.24
CA LYS A 15 -5.51 -11.21 13.08
C LYS A 15 -4.37 -11.88 12.30
N PRO A 16 -3.19 -12.11 12.92
CA PRO A 16 -2.28 -13.11 12.38
C PRO A 16 -3.05 -14.43 12.28
N PRO A 17 -2.83 -15.24 11.22
CA PRO A 17 -3.42 -16.58 11.20
C PRO A 17 -3.02 -17.29 12.50
N VAL A 18 -3.98 -17.97 13.13
CA VAL A 18 -3.65 -18.96 14.17
C VAL A 18 -2.77 -19.98 13.45
N VAL A 19 -1.46 -19.84 13.63
CA VAL A 19 -0.47 -20.76 13.08
C VAL A 19 -0.74 -22.09 13.77
N LYS A 20 -1.43 -23.00 13.08
CA LYS A 20 -1.36 -24.42 13.43
C LYS A 20 0.13 -24.76 13.41
N SER A 21 0.64 -25.23 14.54
CA SER A 21 2.05 -25.51 14.76
C SER A 21 2.64 -26.24 13.56
N VAL A 22 3.44 -25.52 12.78
CA VAL A 22 4.23 -26.10 11.70
C VAL A 22 5.33 -26.92 12.35
N SER A 23 5.44 -28.17 11.91
CA SER A 23 6.48 -29.12 12.35
C SER A 23 7.87 -28.49 12.22
N ALA A 24 8.75 -28.77 13.18
CA ALA A 24 10.13 -28.28 13.20
C ALA A 24 10.95 -28.64 11.94
N ALA A 25 10.46 -29.56 11.10
CA ALA A 25 11.11 -29.99 9.86
C ALA A 25 10.89 -29.05 8.65
N ASP A 26 9.85 -28.20 8.65
CA ASP A 26 9.56 -27.32 7.49
C ASP A 26 10.19 -25.92 7.60
N VAL A 27 10.93 -25.65 8.68
CA VAL A 27 11.52 -24.33 9.00
C VAL A 27 12.81 -24.04 8.19
N GLN A 28 13.31 -24.99 7.39
CA GLN A 28 14.61 -24.83 6.71
C GLN A 28 14.55 -24.17 5.32
N ARG A 29 13.39 -23.71 4.84
CA ARG A 29 13.30 -22.87 3.62
C ARG A 29 12.50 -21.60 3.88
N GLY A 30 13.19 -20.60 4.43
CA GLY A 30 12.63 -19.27 4.67
C GLY A 30 13.43 -18.47 5.68
N ASN A 31 14.66 -18.07 5.32
CA ASN A 31 15.60 -17.32 6.16
C ASN A 31 15.18 -15.84 6.41
N ILE A 32 13.88 -15.53 6.28
CA ILE A 32 13.33 -14.18 6.41
C ILE A 32 13.14 -13.88 7.91
N GLY A 33 12.45 -14.75 8.66
CA GLY A 33 12.14 -14.51 10.08
C GLY A 33 13.35 -14.46 11.03
N SER A 34 14.49 -15.04 10.66
CA SER A 34 15.75 -15.00 11.42
C SER A 34 16.52 -13.69 11.23
N ARG A 35 16.41 -13.08 10.03
CA ARG A 35 17.02 -11.78 9.71
C ARG A 35 16.29 -10.63 10.42
N TRP A 36 14.95 -10.69 10.49
CA TRP A 36 14.14 -9.71 11.22
C TRP A 36 14.44 -9.69 12.72
N ARG A 37 14.50 -10.85 13.40
CA ARG A 37 14.78 -10.89 14.86
C ARG A 37 16.13 -10.30 15.23
N LYS A 38 17.19 -10.61 14.46
CA LYS A 38 18.53 -10.06 14.70
C LYS A 38 18.62 -8.56 14.38
N SER A 39 17.86 -8.09 13.38
CA SER A 39 17.74 -6.67 13.06
C SER A 39 17.05 -5.90 14.20
N CYS A 40 15.94 -6.43 14.73
CA CYS A 40 15.20 -5.80 15.83
C CYS A 40 16.03 -5.60 17.11
N ASP A 41 16.90 -6.56 17.46
CA ASP A 41 17.72 -6.45 18.67
C ASP A 41 18.77 -5.33 18.57
N ILE A 42 19.46 -5.22 17.43
CA ILE A 42 20.44 -4.15 17.18
C ILE A 42 19.72 -2.80 17.09
N THR A 43 18.59 -2.74 16.38
CA THR A 43 17.80 -1.52 16.25
C THR A 43 17.23 -1.06 17.59
N SER A 44 16.89 -1.96 18.52
CA SER A 44 16.37 -1.57 19.84
C SER A 44 17.40 -0.82 20.69
N SER A 45 18.67 -1.27 20.67
CA SER A 45 19.76 -0.63 21.41
C SER A 45 20.14 0.72 20.80
N LEU A 46 20.19 0.78 19.46
CA LEU A 46 20.44 2.00 18.70
C LEU A 46 19.32 3.02 18.90
N ALA A 47 18.06 2.61 18.80
CA ALA A 47 16.90 3.46 19.02
C ALA A 47 16.86 4.02 20.45
N ARG A 48 17.27 3.23 21.46
CA ARG A 48 17.36 3.71 22.84
C ARG A 48 18.46 4.77 23.00
N ASN A 49 19.64 4.54 22.42
CA ASN A 49 20.74 5.49 22.50
C ASN A 49 20.44 6.77 21.72
N PHE A 50 19.87 6.64 20.52
CA PHE A 50 19.40 7.75 19.69
C PHE A 50 18.36 8.58 20.42
N ARG A 51 17.33 7.95 20.99
CA ARG A 51 16.32 8.62 21.82
C ARG A 51 16.94 9.38 22.97
N ARG A 52 17.91 8.79 23.68
CA ARG A 52 18.60 9.45 24.78
C ARG A 52 19.36 10.69 24.29
N ALA A 53 20.11 10.58 23.20
CA ALA A 53 20.86 11.70 22.60
C ALA A 53 19.91 12.84 22.17
N VAL A 54 18.77 12.50 21.56
CA VAL A 54 17.73 13.49 21.18
C VAL A 54 17.14 14.17 22.41
N VAL A 55 16.81 13.43 23.48
CA VAL A 55 16.27 13.98 24.73
C VAL A 55 17.29 14.87 25.44
N GLN A 56 18.57 14.54 25.36
CA GLN A 56 19.68 15.32 25.93
C GLN A 56 20.08 16.53 25.08
N GLY A 57 19.54 16.67 23.86
CA GLY A 57 19.90 17.75 22.95
C GLY A 57 21.29 17.64 22.33
N GLU A 58 21.86 16.42 22.29
CA GLU A 58 23.22 16.17 21.77
C GLU A 58 23.24 16.20 20.23
N SER A 59 23.31 17.40 19.65
CA SER A 59 23.25 17.59 18.19
C SER A 59 24.30 16.78 17.41
N GLU A 60 25.54 16.71 17.91
CA GLU A 60 26.62 15.98 17.24
C GLU A 60 26.40 14.46 17.23
N ALA A 61 25.89 13.89 18.32
CA ALA A 61 25.61 12.46 18.44
C ALA A 61 24.42 12.04 17.56
N VAL A 62 23.37 12.87 17.54
CA VAL A 62 22.20 12.68 16.67
C VAL A 62 22.63 12.77 15.20
N PHE A 63 23.36 13.82 14.83
CA PHE A 63 23.85 14.01 13.47
C PHE A 63 24.72 12.85 12.99
N LYS A 64 25.68 12.40 13.81
CA LYS A 64 26.55 11.27 13.48
C LYS A 64 25.75 9.98 13.26
N THR A 65 24.71 9.74 14.07
CA THR A 65 23.83 8.57 13.93
C THR A 65 23.03 8.64 12.62
N VAL A 66 22.40 9.78 12.34
CA VAL A 66 21.61 10.00 11.12
C VAL A 66 22.51 9.92 9.88
N GLN A 67 23.68 10.55 9.91
CA GLN A 67 24.65 10.53 8.82
C GLN A 67 25.20 9.13 8.56
N SER A 68 25.40 8.32 9.62
CA SER A 68 25.81 6.92 9.46
C SER A 68 24.77 6.08 8.73
N ILE A 69 23.49 6.43 8.82
CA ILE A 69 22.39 5.70 8.16
C ILE A 69 22.18 6.20 6.74
N LEU A 70 22.18 7.52 6.52
CA LEU A 70 22.00 8.12 5.20
C LEU A 70 23.24 8.00 4.29
N GLY A 71 24.41 7.83 4.89
CA GLY A 71 25.69 7.84 4.19
C GLY A 71 26.23 9.25 3.94
N ALA A 72 27.52 9.34 3.63
CA ALA A 72 28.24 10.61 3.52
C ALA A 72 27.74 11.54 2.41
N GLN A 73 27.04 11.00 1.40
CA GLN A 73 26.53 11.75 0.24
C GLN A 73 25.36 12.67 0.58
N GLN A 74 24.58 12.35 1.63
CA GLN A 74 23.35 13.05 2.00
C GLN A 74 23.51 13.93 3.24
N ARG A 75 24.67 14.59 3.37
CA ARG A 75 25.00 15.42 4.55
C ARG A 75 23.94 16.49 4.83
N ASN A 76 23.50 17.21 3.81
CA ASN A 76 22.51 18.29 3.98
C ASN A 76 21.17 17.76 4.50
N GLN A 77 20.74 16.58 4.03
CA GLN A 77 19.52 15.94 4.53
C GLN A 77 19.68 15.47 5.98
N ALA A 78 20.87 14.96 6.34
CA ALA A 78 21.18 14.60 7.72
C ALA A 78 21.12 15.83 8.66
N GLU A 79 21.60 17.00 8.20
CA GLU A 79 21.53 18.25 8.97
C GLU A 79 20.08 18.70 9.17
N VAL A 80 19.27 18.69 8.11
CA VAL A 80 17.83 19.04 8.17
C VAL A 80 17.06 18.09 9.10
N ILE A 81 17.26 16.78 8.97
CA ILE A 81 16.58 15.80 9.83
C ILE A 81 17.03 15.97 11.29
N THR A 82 18.31 16.25 11.53
CA THR A 82 18.83 16.50 12.87
C THR A 82 18.19 17.75 13.49
N SER A 83 18.09 18.86 12.74
CA SER A 83 17.44 20.07 13.23
C SER A 83 15.97 19.84 13.55
N LEU A 84 15.25 19.12 12.68
CA LEU A 84 13.82 18.82 12.86
C LEU A 84 13.58 17.89 14.05
N VAL A 85 14.44 16.90 14.27
CA VAL A 85 14.32 15.95 15.39
C VAL A 85 14.63 16.61 16.74
N LEU A 86 15.54 17.59 16.76
CA LEU A 86 15.89 18.34 17.97
C LEU A 86 14.84 19.40 18.33
N GLU A 87 14.08 19.90 17.36
CA GLU A 87 13.00 20.84 17.60
C GLU A 87 11.77 20.13 18.20
N ARG A 88 11.63 20.24 19.52
CA ARG A 88 10.64 19.48 20.30
C ARG A 88 9.49 20.32 20.85
N SER A 89 9.37 21.56 20.40
CA SER A 89 8.31 22.49 20.83
C SER A 89 6.91 22.05 20.36
N SER A 90 6.83 21.26 19.30
CA SER A 90 5.59 20.73 18.75
C SER A 90 5.82 19.37 18.07
N PRO A 91 4.78 18.58 17.77
CA PRO A 91 4.94 17.33 17.02
C PRO A 91 5.18 17.55 15.52
N GLU A 92 5.01 18.77 14.99
CA GLU A 92 5.07 19.04 13.54
C GLU A 92 6.47 18.85 12.94
N PRO A 93 7.58 19.36 13.53
CA PRO A 93 8.92 19.08 13.04
C PRO A 93 9.25 17.58 13.01
N LEU A 94 8.79 16.83 14.02
CA LEU A 94 9.01 15.39 14.08
C LEU A 94 8.24 14.64 12.99
N LYS A 95 6.99 15.05 12.70
CA LYS A 95 6.24 14.52 11.55
C LYS A 95 6.94 14.83 10.24
N GLU A 96 7.47 16.04 10.06
CA GLU A 96 8.19 16.42 8.85
C GLU A 96 9.48 15.61 8.68
N ALA A 97 10.21 15.37 9.77
CA ALA A 97 11.37 14.48 9.76
C ALA A 97 11.00 13.05 9.36
N LEU A 98 9.87 12.53 9.88
CA LEU A 98 9.37 11.20 9.53
C LEU A 98 9.01 11.12 8.03
N MET A 99 8.25 12.09 7.52
CA MET A 99 7.84 12.14 6.11
C MET A 99 9.05 12.26 5.18
N THR A 100 10.03 13.07 5.56
CA THR A 100 11.30 13.20 4.83
C THR A 100 12.07 11.88 4.80
N ALA A 101 12.16 11.18 5.93
CA ALA A 101 12.83 9.88 6.00
C ALA A 101 12.14 8.82 5.12
N ILE A 102 10.81 8.86 5.02
CA ILE A 102 10.04 7.99 4.13
C ILE A 102 10.35 8.29 2.66
N CYS A 103 10.43 9.56 2.26
CA CYS A 103 10.82 9.95 0.90
C CYS A 103 12.25 9.50 0.54
N ILE A 104 13.16 9.46 1.51
CA ILE A 104 14.52 8.95 1.29
C ILE A 104 14.51 7.42 1.10
N GLY A 105 13.51 6.72 1.67
CA GLY A 105 13.33 5.28 1.50
C GLY A 105 14.15 4.42 2.47
N MET A 106 14.73 5.02 3.51
CA MET A 106 15.60 4.31 4.47
C MET A 106 14.80 3.83 5.68
N GLN A 107 14.37 2.55 5.66
CA GLN A 107 13.63 1.93 6.78
C GLN A 107 14.29 2.15 8.15
N PRO A 108 15.61 1.95 8.36
CA PRO A 108 16.21 2.12 9.69
C PRO A 108 16.03 3.53 10.27
N LEU A 109 16.05 4.55 9.40
CA LEU A 109 15.82 5.94 9.80
C LEU A 109 14.37 6.18 10.18
N VAL A 110 13.42 5.63 9.41
CA VAL A 110 12.00 5.66 9.73
C VAL A 110 11.75 5.00 11.09
N GLU A 111 12.36 3.86 11.39
CA GLU A 111 12.23 3.18 12.69
C GLU A 111 12.73 4.04 13.85
N LEU A 112 13.90 4.68 13.68
CA LEU A 112 14.48 5.56 14.69
C LEU A 112 13.58 6.76 14.99
N ILE A 113 13.13 7.47 13.96
CA ILE A 113 12.27 8.66 14.12
C ILE A 113 10.93 8.24 14.70
N THR A 114 10.34 7.13 14.23
CA THR A 114 9.10 6.58 14.76
C THR A 114 9.22 6.26 16.25
N SER A 115 10.40 5.82 16.71
CA SER A 115 10.65 5.54 18.13
C SER A 115 10.52 6.77 19.05
N LEU A 116 10.67 7.98 18.49
CA LEU A 116 10.56 9.25 19.24
C LEU A 116 9.11 9.66 19.52
N PHE A 117 8.12 9.17 18.75
CA PHE A 117 6.70 9.52 18.93
C PHE A 117 6.07 9.04 20.25
N HIS A 118 6.83 8.36 21.12
CA HIS A 118 6.39 8.06 22.49
C HIS A 118 5.98 9.31 23.30
N GLU A 119 6.50 10.48 22.95
CA GLU A 119 6.14 11.75 23.60
C GLU A 119 4.85 12.36 23.06
N PHE A 120 4.43 11.95 21.85
CA PHE A 120 3.23 12.41 21.17
C PHE A 120 2.41 11.21 20.68
N PRO A 121 1.73 10.49 21.59
CA PRO A 121 1.04 9.25 21.25
C PRO A 121 -0.05 9.51 20.20
N GLY A 122 0.01 8.78 19.09
CA GLY A 122 -0.96 8.86 18.00
C GLY A 122 -0.67 9.92 16.94
N GLU A 123 0.27 10.83 17.16
CA GLU A 123 0.65 11.82 16.13
C GLU A 123 1.43 11.20 14.96
N GLU A 124 1.98 10.00 15.14
CA GLU A 124 2.65 9.23 14.08
C GLU A 124 1.68 8.83 12.94
N TYR A 125 0.37 8.82 13.19
CA TYR A 125 -0.63 8.44 12.17
C TYR A 125 -1.04 9.61 11.26
N ASN A 126 -0.76 10.84 11.67
CA ASN A 126 -1.24 12.05 11.01
C ASN A 126 -0.19 12.63 10.06
N GLY A 127 -0.65 13.29 9.00
CA GLY A 127 0.20 14.11 8.13
C GLY A 127 0.66 15.41 8.81
N CYS A 128 1.60 16.10 8.17
CA CYS A 128 2.09 17.41 8.62
C CYS A 128 1.07 18.49 8.24
N ARG A 129 0.53 19.24 9.20
CA ARG A 129 -0.53 20.24 8.94
C ARG A 129 0.02 21.56 8.41
N HIS A 130 1.24 21.91 8.82
CA HIS A 130 1.85 23.22 8.57
C HIS A 130 3.17 23.14 7.79
N SER A 131 3.47 22.00 7.17
CA SER A 131 4.67 21.85 6.35
C SER A 131 4.47 22.48 4.98
N CYS A 132 5.50 23.15 4.47
CA CYS A 132 5.54 23.60 3.07
C CYS A 132 5.91 22.47 2.10
N ALA A 133 6.50 21.38 2.61
CA ALA A 133 7.00 20.27 1.80
C ALA A 133 5.93 19.19 1.53
N PHE A 134 4.97 19.03 2.43
CA PHE A 134 4.00 17.94 2.38
C PHE A 134 2.55 18.44 2.46
N PRO A 135 1.64 17.92 1.61
CA PRO A 135 0.23 18.23 1.74
C PRO A 135 -0.36 17.70 3.07
N PRO A 136 -1.29 18.43 3.70
CA PRO A 136 -1.76 18.12 5.05
C PRO A 136 -2.59 16.83 5.16
N HIS A 137 -3.15 16.34 4.05
CA HIS A 137 -3.94 15.10 4.01
C HIS A 137 -3.08 13.85 3.82
N VAL A 138 -1.82 13.98 3.40
CA VAL A 138 -0.95 12.84 3.15
C VAL A 138 -0.42 12.30 4.47
N THR A 139 -0.81 11.06 4.80
CA THR A 139 -0.31 10.36 5.98
C THR A 139 1.04 9.66 5.70
N PRO A 140 1.82 9.30 6.73
CA PRO A 140 3.07 8.56 6.55
C PRO A 140 2.91 7.26 5.75
N LEU A 141 1.82 6.51 5.99
CA LEU A 141 1.55 5.29 5.24
C LEU A 141 1.16 5.58 3.79
N MET A 142 0.37 6.62 3.52
CA MET A 142 0.08 7.04 2.14
C MET A 142 1.37 7.38 1.40
N LEU A 143 2.24 8.19 2.01
CA LEU A 143 3.51 8.58 1.40
C LEU A 143 4.41 7.37 1.14
N ALA A 144 4.53 6.45 2.09
CA ALA A 144 5.31 5.22 1.91
C ALA A 144 4.79 4.37 0.74
N CYS A 145 3.46 4.28 0.60
CA CYS A 145 2.83 3.62 -0.52
C CYS A 145 3.06 4.35 -1.85
N MET A 146 3.02 5.69 -1.87
CA MET A 146 3.33 6.49 -3.06
C MET A 146 4.79 6.34 -3.50
N CYS A 147 5.73 6.20 -2.56
CA CYS A 147 7.13 5.87 -2.82
C CYS A 147 7.35 4.39 -3.20
N ASN A 148 6.31 3.54 -3.13
CA ASN A 148 6.34 2.11 -3.39
C ASN A 148 7.46 1.35 -2.63
N SER A 149 7.75 1.76 -1.40
CA SER A 149 8.77 1.12 -0.55
C SER A 149 8.15 -0.02 0.28
N PHE A 150 8.41 -1.27 -0.10
CA PHE A 150 7.87 -2.46 0.58
C PHE A 150 8.26 -2.51 2.06
N ASP A 151 9.54 -2.26 2.33
CA ASP A 151 10.13 -2.32 3.68
C ASP A 151 9.47 -1.31 4.64
N VAL A 152 9.29 -0.07 4.19
CA VAL A 152 8.67 1.01 4.99
C VAL A 152 7.17 0.76 5.14
N VAL A 153 6.49 0.33 4.08
CA VAL A 153 5.05 0.01 4.13
C VAL A 153 4.79 -1.15 5.09
N GLU A 154 5.59 -2.22 5.04
CA GLU A 154 5.49 -3.34 5.98
C GLU A 154 5.67 -2.88 7.43
N PHE A 155 6.73 -2.10 7.71
CA PHE A 155 6.97 -1.54 9.04
C PHE A 155 5.79 -0.73 9.57
N LEU A 156 5.23 0.18 8.76
CA LEU A 156 4.10 1.03 9.15
C LEU A 156 2.81 0.22 9.32
N LEU A 157 2.56 -0.79 8.48
CA LEU A 157 1.41 -1.68 8.63
C LEU A 157 1.48 -2.52 9.91
N LEU A 158 2.68 -3.01 10.28
CA LEU A 158 2.92 -3.72 11.54
C LEU A 158 2.66 -2.85 12.77
N ARG A 159 2.85 -1.53 12.65
CA ARG A 159 2.50 -0.52 13.65
C ARG A 159 1.04 -0.03 13.59
N HIS A 160 0.20 -0.73 12.83
CA HIS A 160 -1.22 -0.45 12.69
C HIS A 160 -1.59 0.88 12.02
N HIS A 161 -0.70 1.46 11.23
CA HIS A 161 -1.10 2.56 10.34
C HIS A 161 -2.14 2.06 9.33
N ARG A 162 -3.10 2.93 8.97
CA ARG A 162 -4.19 2.57 8.05
C ARG A 162 -4.49 3.73 7.11
N ILE A 163 -4.73 3.40 5.84
CA ILE A 163 -5.25 4.34 4.86
C ILE A 163 -6.77 4.32 4.93
N ARG A 164 -7.38 5.50 5.01
CA ARG A 164 -8.84 5.67 4.89
C ARG A 164 -9.19 5.65 3.41
N LEU A 165 -9.96 4.65 2.99
CA LEU A 165 -10.35 4.50 1.60
C LEU A 165 -11.24 5.65 1.16
N PRO A 166 -11.04 6.17 -0.06
CA PRO A 166 -11.91 7.20 -0.58
C PRO A 166 -13.27 6.58 -0.90
N HIS A 167 -14.31 7.42 -0.85
CA HIS A 167 -15.55 7.05 -1.50
C HIS A 167 -15.37 7.20 -3.01
N ARG A 168 -15.95 6.30 -3.80
CA ARG A 168 -16.01 6.47 -5.24
C ARG A 168 -16.72 7.78 -5.61
N PRO A 169 -16.38 8.40 -6.74
CA PRO A 169 -16.94 9.70 -7.13
C PRO A 169 -18.44 9.66 -7.45
N ASP A 170 -19.00 8.48 -7.74
CA ASP A 170 -20.43 8.23 -7.93
C ASP A 170 -21.20 8.01 -6.60
N CYS A 171 -20.56 8.22 -5.45
CA CYS A 171 -21.18 7.97 -4.15
C CYS A 171 -22.19 9.06 -3.74
N CYS A 172 -23.45 8.68 -3.51
CA CYS A 172 -24.53 9.57 -3.08
C CYS A 172 -24.78 9.58 -1.56
N CYS A 173 -23.78 9.33 -0.71
CA CYS A 173 -23.98 9.40 0.75
C CYS A 173 -24.07 10.85 1.24
N GLU A 174 -24.65 11.08 2.42
CA GLU A 174 -24.83 12.42 3.01
C GLU A 174 -23.53 13.24 3.06
N LYS A 175 -22.39 12.59 3.27
CA LYS A 175 -21.06 13.24 3.32
C LYS A 175 -20.48 13.59 1.93
N CYS A 176 -21.01 13.02 0.86
CA CYS A 176 -20.55 13.18 -0.53
C CYS A 176 -21.55 13.96 -1.40
N ALA A 177 -22.78 14.17 -0.90
CA ALA A 177 -23.83 14.92 -1.58
C ALA A 177 -23.54 16.43 -1.66
N ASP A 178 -22.69 16.96 -0.77
CA ASP A 178 -22.28 18.36 -0.79
C ASP A 178 -21.21 18.61 -1.89
N GLU A 179 -21.58 19.34 -2.94
CA GLU A 179 -20.72 19.67 -4.08
C GLU A 179 -19.49 20.51 -3.69
N SER A 180 -19.60 21.36 -2.66
CA SER A 180 -18.48 22.19 -2.18
C SER A 180 -17.39 21.33 -1.54
N VAL A 181 -17.81 20.26 -0.86
CA VAL A 181 -16.95 19.23 -0.26
C VAL A 181 -16.40 18.28 -1.33
N ARG A 182 -17.10 18.10 -2.46
CA ARG A 182 -16.64 17.21 -3.55
C ARG A 182 -15.41 17.78 -4.26
N SER A 183 -15.47 19.04 -4.69
CA SER A 183 -14.35 19.68 -5.41
C SER A 183 -13.10 19.81 -4.55
N SER A 184 -13.24 20.17 -3.27
CA SER A 184 -12.12 20.25 -2.33
C SER A 184 -11.48 18.89 -1.99
N ARG A 185 -12.21 17.78 -2.16
CA ARG A 185 -11.72 16.42 -1.91
C ARG A 185 -11.16 15.72 -3.14
N ALA A 186 -11.22 16.31 -4.33
CA ALA A 186 -10.71 15.67 -5.55
C ALA A 186 -9.23 15.33 -5.44
N VAL A 187 -8.40 16.27 -4.99
CA VAL A 187 -6.95 16.06 -4.76
C VAL A 187 -6.69 14.97 -3.71
N VAL A 188 -7.39 15.04 -2.57
CA VAL A 188 -7.27 14.03 -1.50
C VAL A 188 -7.66 12.64 -2.01
N THR A 189 -8.71 12.56 -2.82
CA THR A 189 -9.22 11.32 -3.40
C THR A 189 -8.20 10.75 -4.37
N LEU A 190 -7.67 11.58 -5.28
CA LEU A 190 -6.63 11.18 -6.22
C LEU A 190 -5.39 10.66 -5.50
N ASP A 191 -4.84 11.41 -4.53
CA ASP A 191 -3.64 10.98 -3.78
C ASP A 191 -3.88 9.69 -3.00
N THR A 192 -5.11 9.48 -2.51
CA THR A 192 -5.47 8.22 -1.87
C THR A 192 -5.52 7.07 -2.90
N TYR A 193 -6.05 7.31 -4.09
CA TYR A 193 -6.01 6.35 -5.19
C TYR A 193 -4.57 6.04 -5.62
N VAL A 194 -3.69 7.04 -5.69
CA VAL A 194 -2.26 6.83 -5.96
C VAL A 194 -1.65 5.90 -4.91
N ALA A 195 -1.90 6.16 -3.62
CA ALA A 195 -1.36 5.35 -2.55
C ALA A 195 -1.87 3.89 -2.57
N ILE A 196 -3.17 3.66 -2.75
CA ILE A 196 -3.73 2.28 -2.73
C ILE A 196 -3.46 1.50 -4.02
N SER A 197 -3.08 2.18 -5.11
CA SER A 197 -2.73 1.56 -6.39
C SER A 197 -1.28 1.06 -6.43
N SER A 198 -0.46 1.31 -5.40
CA SER A 198 0.92 0.85 -5.38
C SER A 198 1.01 -0.66 -5.13
N ASP A 199 2.00 -1.29 -5.76
CA ASP A 199 2.32 -2.70 -5.57
C ASP A 199 2.54 -3.02 -4.09
N ALA A 200 3.31 -2.19 -3.37
CA ALA A 200 3.58 -2.38 -1.95
C ALA A 200 2.28 -2.44 -1.13
N PHE A 201 1.31 -1.58 -1.41
CA PHE A 201 0.02 -1.62 -0.73
C PHE A 201 -0.78 -2.87 -1.11
N LEU A 202 -0.88 -3.18 -2.40
CA LEU A 202 -1.63 -4.34 -2.89
C LEU A 202 -1.08 -5.65 -2.29
N TRP A 203 0.24 -5.84 -2.26
CA TRP A 203 0.88 -7.04 -1.74
C TRP A 203 0.81 -7.19 -0.21
N LEU A 204 1.04 -6.10 0.53
CA LEU A 204 1.23 -6.16 1.99
C LEU A 204 -0.07 -5.91 2.77
N ALA A 205 -0.89 -4.97 2.31
CA ALA A 205 -2.10 -4.55 3.03
C ALA A 205 -3.32 -5.43 2.69
N CYS A 206 -3.36 -6.01 1.49
CA CYS A 206 -4.52 -6.75 1.01
C CYS A 206 -4.42 -8.23 1.35
N ARG A 207 -5.54 -8.83 1.75
CA ARG A 207 -5.63 -10.29 1.95
C ARG A 207 -5.57 -11.04 0.62
N ASP A 208 -6.18 -10.47 -0.41
CA ASP A 208 -6.22 -11.00 -1.76
C ASP A 208 -5.83 -9.88 -2.74
N PRO A 209 -4.54 -9.82 -3.13
CA PRO A 209 -4.02 -8.72 -3.94
C PRO A 209 -4.65 -8.68 -5.33
N LEU A 210 -5.00 -9.85 -5.90
CA LEU A 210 -5.58 -9.93 -7.23
C LEU A 210 -7.03 -9.42 -7.25
N LEU A 211 -7.85 -9.89 -6.30
CA LEU A 211 -9.22 -9.40 -6.19
C LEU A 211 -9.26 -7.90 -5.86
N ALA A 212 -8.33 -7.43 -5.01
CA ALA A 212 -8.17 -6.01 -4.72
C ALA A 212 -7.84 -5.20 -5.98
N ALA A 213 -6.88 -5.66 -6.78
CA ALA A 213 -6.50 -5.03 -8.03
C ALA A 213 -7.68 -4.97 -9.02
N PHE A 214 -8.47 -6.05 -9.13
CA PHE A 214 -9.66 -6.06 -10.00
C PHE A 214 -10.71 -5.02 -9.60
N LYS A 215 -11.03 -4.95 -8.32
CA LYS A 215 -11.99 -3.97 -7.81
C LYS A 215 -11.46 -2.54 -7.96
N LEU A 216 -10.17 -2.35 -7.72
CA LEU A 216 -9.52 -1.06 -7.86
C LEU A 216 -9.50 -0.59 -9.32
N ALA A 217 -9.25 -1.48 -10.27
CA ALA A 217 -9.33 -1.18 -11.70
C ALA A 217 -10.74 -0.71 -12.08
N ALA A 218 -11.79 -1.44 -11.68
CA ALA A 218 -13.18 -1.04 -11.92
C ALA A 218 -13.54 0.32 -11.29
N ASP A 219 -13.03 0.60 -10.09
CA ASP A 219 -13.22 1.90 -9.43
C ASP A 219 -12.51 3.03 -10.20
N LEU A 220 -11.29 2.80 -10.69
CA LEU A 220 -10.52 3.78 -11.46
C LEU A 220 -11.14 4.08 -12.82
N GLU A 221 -11.77 3.11 -13.48
CA GLU A 221 -12.53 3.35 -14.71
C GLU A 221 -13.71 4.31 -14.48
N VAL A 222 -14.43 4.14 -13.37
CA VAL A 222 -15.51 5.07 -12.99
C VAL A 222 -14.93 6.45 -12.65
N CYS A 223 -13.80 6.52 -11.96
CA CYS A 223 -13.11 7.78 -11.72
C CYS A 223 -12.74 8.50 -13.02
N CYS A 224 -12.27 7.78 -14.04
CA CYS A 224 -11.96 8.35 -15.35
C CYS A 224 -13.18 8.92 -16.08
N GLN A 225 -14.38 8.41 -15.79
CA GLN A 225 -15.63 8.86 -16.42
C GLN A 225 -16.25 10.06 -15.69
N VAL A 226 -16.14 10.11 -14.37
CA VAL A 226 -16.80 11.14 -13.54
C VAL A 226 -15.90 12.35 -13.32
N ASP A 227 -14.60 12.15 -13.13
CA ASP A 227 -13.64 13.21 -12.77
C ASP A 227 -12.74 13.54 -13.98
N GLU A 228 -13.29 14.34 -14.91
CA GLU A 228 -12.61 14.69 -16.17
C GLU A 228 -11.30 15.47 -15.95
N GLY A 229 -11.19 16.22 -14.84
CA GLY A 229 -10.01 17.03 -14.54
C GLY A 229 -8.75 16.20 -14.26
N TYR A 230 -8.91 14.99 -13.72
CA TYR A 230 -7.80 14.08 -13.38
C TYR A 230 -7.84 12.77 -14.17
N LYS A 231 -8.61 12.71 -15.26
CA LYS A 231 -8.79 11.51 -16.09
C LYS A 231 -7.48 10.85 -16.51
N SER A 232 -6.49 11.64 -16.93
CA SER A 232 -5.18 11.11 -17.35
C SER A 232 -4.43 10.46 -16.19
N ALA A 233 -4.51 11.01 -14.98
CA ALA A 233 -3.87 10.45 -13.79
C ALA A 233 -4.55 9.14 -13.36
N TYR A 234 -5.89 9.10 -13.33
CA TYR A 234 -6.61 7.86 -13.04
C TYR A 234 -6.33 6.76 -14.07
N TRP A 235 -6.21 7.12 -15.35
CA TRP A 235 -5.86 6.17 -16.40
C TRP A 235 -4.46 5.57 -16.21
N GLN A 236 -3.47 6.39 -15.83
CA GLN A 236 -2.13 5.90 -15.50
C GLN A 236 -2.14 4.95 -14.31
N LEU A 237 -2.92 5.25 -13.27
CA LEU A 237 -3.11 4.36 -12.12
C LEU A 237 -3.78 3.05 -12.54
N HIS A 238 -4.78 3.11 -13.41
CA HIS A 238 -5.45 1.93 -13.95
C HIS A 238 -4.44 1.01 -14.65
N GLU A 239 -3.62 1.54 -15.57
CA GLU A 239 -2.57 0.78 -16.25
C GLU A 239 -1.52 0.19 -15.29
N ASN A 240 -1.18 0.90 -14.22
CA ASN A 240 -0.27 0.38 -13.19
C ASN A 240 -0.86 -0.80 -12.42
N VAL A 241 -2.14 -0.72 -12.02
CA VAL A 241 -2.86 -1.81 -11.35
C VAL A 241 -3.00 -3.02 -12.28
N MET A 242 -3.26 -2.76 -13.56
CA MET A 242 -3.29 -3.75 -14.62
C MET A 242 -1.96 -4.50 -14.75
N ALA A 243 -0.85 -3.77 -14.79
CA ALA A 243 0.48 -4.38 -14.83
C ALA A 243 0.82 -5.16 -13.55
N THR A 244 0.40 -4.66 -12.38
CA THR A 244 0.57 -5.35 -11.08
C THR A 244 -0.14 -6.69 -11.07
N THR A 245 -1.33 -6.74 -11.64
CA THR A 245 -2.13 -7.96 -11.75
C THR A 245 -1.42 -9.04 -12.56
N VAL A 246 -0.78 -8.65 -13.67
CA VAL A 246 0.08 -9.56 -14.44
C VAL A 246 1.28 -10.02 -13.61
N ARG A 247 1.97 -9.09 -12.92
CA ARG A 247 3.09 -9.43 -12.02
C ARG A 247 2.70 -10.45 -10.94
N ILE A 248 1.50 -10.35 -10.38
CA ILE A 248 0.97 -11.31 -9.39
C ILE A 248 0.84 -12.71 -10.01
N VAL A 249 0.26 -12.80 -11.20
CA VAL A 249 0.09 -14.08 -11.91
C VAL A 249 1.44 -14.68 -12.31
N GLU A 250 2.39 -13.85 -12.74
CA GLU A 250 3.76 -14.28 -13.11
C GLU A 250 4.55 -14.89 -11.94
N GLN A 251 4.16 -14.63 -10.69
CA GLN A 251 4.76 -15.31 -9.53
C GLN A 251 4.31 -16.77 -9.37
N CYS A 252 3.30 -17.22 -10.13
CA CYS A 252 2.85 -18.62 -10.11
C CYS A 252 3.84 -19.51 -10.86
N TRP A 253 4.40 -20.51 -10.18
CA TRP A 253 5.38 -21.42 -10.79
C TRP A 253 4.73 -22.55 -11.58
N HIS A 254 3.50 -22.91 -11.24
CA HIS A 254 2.76 -23.98 -11.89
C HIS A 254 1.40 -23.51 -12.40
N MET A 255 0.94 -24.17 -13.45
CA MET A 255 -0.41 -23.97 -14.00
C MET A 255 -1.52 -24.27 -13.00
N GLU A 256 -1.25 -25.13 -12.02
CA GLU A 256 -2.22 -25.43 -10.97
C GLU A 256 -2.41 -24.24 -10.01
N ASP A 257 -1.34 -23.49 -9.71
CA ASP A 257 -1.41 -22.27 -8.90
C ASP A 257 -2.27 -21.20 -9.58
N VAL A 258 -2.08 -21.04 -10.90
CA VAL A 258 -2.87 -20.14 -11.74
C VAL A 258 -4.35 -20.55 -11.73
N LYS A 259 -4.65 -21.84 -11.89
CA LYS A 259 -6.05 -22.33 -11.83
C LYS A 259 -6.66 -22.06 -10.47
N ILE A 260 -5.95 -22.35 -9.38
CA ILE A 260 -6.44 -22.07 -8.02
C ILE A 260 -6.76 -20.59 -7.89
N LEU A 261 -5.85 -19.72 -8.29
CA LEU A 261 -6.00 -18.28 -8.25
C LEU A 261 -7.22 -17.81 -9.06
N LEU A 262 -7.44 -18.33 -10.28
CA LEU A 262 -8.58 -17.97 -11.13
C LEU A 262 -9.92 -18.60 -10.71
N SER A 263 -9.89 -19.72 -9.99
CA SER A 263 -11.09 -20.47 -9.56
C SER A 263 -11.69 -19.95 -8.24
N GLN A 264 -10.97 -19.08 -7.53
CA GLN A 264 -11.46 -18.51 -6.27
C GLN A 264 -12.75 -17.70 -6.49
N LYS A 265 -13.73 -17.90 -5.60
CA LYS A 265 -15.09 -17.33 -5.71
C LYS A 265 -15.31 -16.05 -4.89
N ASP A 266 -14.27 -15.55 -4.25
CA ASP A 266 -14.38 -14.38 -3.37
C ASP A 266 -14.71 -13.12 -4.17
N GLY A 267 -15.75 -12.41 -3.75
CA GLY A 267 -16.15 -11.14 -4.38
C GLY A 267 -16.89 -11.27 -5.71
N ILE A 268 -17.29 -12.47 -6.11
CA ILE A 268 -17.98 -12.77 -7.36
C ILE A 268 -19.50 -12.78 -7.16
N SER A 269 -20.25 -12.34 -8.18
CA SER A 269 -21.72 -12.41 -8.19
C SER A 269 -22.22 -13.85 -8.10
N LEU A 270 -23.41 -14.05 -7.51
CA LEU A 270 -24.03 -15.37 -7.41
C LEU A 270 -24.25 -16.03 -8.79
N SER A 271 -24.47 -15.23 -9.84
CA SER A 271 -24.61 -15.70 -11.22
C SER A 271 -23.33 -16.39 -11.74
N ASP A 272 -22.18 -15.80 -11.42
CA ASP A 272 -20.89 -16.16 -12.01
C ASP A 272 -20.17 -17.19 -11.16
N SER A 273 -20.68 -17.47 -9.95
CA SER A 273 -20.19 -18.51 -9.05
C SER A 273 -20.20 -19.94 -9.64
N LYS A 274 -20.97 -20.15 -10.71
CA LYS A 274 -21.05 -21.42 -11.46
C LYS A 274 -19.93 -21.58 -12.49
N LEU A 275 -19.22 -20.51 -12.83
CA LEU A 275 -18.11 -20.56 -13.78
C LEU A 275 -16.94 -21.33 -13.17
N GLN A 276 -16.18 -22.02 -14.03
CA GLN A 276 -14.94 -22.69 -13.63
C GLN A 276 -13.86 -21.67 -13.22
N PHE A 277 -13.77 -20.55 -13.96
CA PHE A 277 -12.81 -19.47 -13.71
C PHE A 277 -13.52 -18.11 -13.59
N PRO A 278 -14.23 -17.85 -12.49
CA PRO A 278 -15.03 -16.64 -12.35
C PRO A 278 -14.17 -15.35 -12.28
N ARG A 279 -12.93 -15.44 -11.81
CA ARG A 279 -12.01 -14.29 -11.82
C ARG A 279 -11.53 -13.88 -13.19
N LEU A 280 -11.47 -14.82 -14.13
CA LEU A 280 -11.18 -14.49 -15.51
C LEU A 280 -12.33 -13.69 -16.13
N ARG A 281 -13.58 -14.00 -15.75
CA ARG A 281 -14.73 -13.21 -16.14
C ARG A 281 -14.66 -11.79 -15.56
N MET A 282 -14.33 -11.66 -14.28
CA MET A 282 -14.11 -10.34 -13.67
C MET A 282 -13.02 -9.53 -14.38
N ALA A 283 -11.92 -10.16 -14.77
CA ALA A 283 -10.88 -9.50 -15.54
C ALA A 283 -11.40 -8.99 -16.89
N LEU A 284 -12.21 -9.78 -17.60
CA LEU A 284 -12.84 -9.34 -18.85
C LEU A 284 -13.78 -8.14 -18.63
N ASP A 285 -14.57 -8.18 -17.56
CA ASP A 285 -15.50 -7.10 -17.21
C ASP A 285 -14.76 -5.81 -16.80
N CYS A 286 -13.56 -5.91 -16.21
CA CYS A 286 -12.69 -4.76 -15.89
C CYS A 286 -11.74 -4.40 -17.05
N HIS A 287 -12.06 -4.82 -18.28
CA HIS A 287 -11.29 -4.55 -19.50
C HIS A 287 -9.79 -4.82 -19.42
N MET A 288 -9.42 -5.88 -18.71
CA MET A 288 -8.03 -6.25 -18.38
C MET A 288 -7.25 -6.87 -19.54
N ARG A 289 -7.09 -6.15 -20.64
CA ARG A 289 -6.55 -6.67 -21.91
C ARG A 289 -5.16 -7.32 -21.76
N THR A 290 -4.31 -6.77 -20.91
CA THR A 290 -2.94 -7.28 -20.68
C THR A 290 -2.95 -8.65 -20.03
N LEU A 291 -3.81 -8.86 -19.02
CA LEU A 291 -3.94 -10.14 -18.35
C LEU A 291 -4.68 -11.16 -19.21
N THR A 292 -5.70 -10.74 -19.97
CA THR A 292 -6.38 -11.65 -20.91
C THR A 292 -5.42 -12.13 -22.00
N LYS A 293 -4.57 -11.23 -22.52
CA LYS A 293 -3.51 -11.57 -23.47
C LYS A 293 -2.48 -12.53 -22.87
N TYR A 294 -2.05 -12.28 -21.63
CA TYR A 294 -1.15 -13.19 -20.93
C TYR A 294 -1.72 -14.62 -20.89
N PHE A 295 -3.03 -14.77 -20.67
CA PHE A 295 -3.66 -16.09 -20.69
C PHE A 295 -3.91 -16.64 -22.11
N CYS A 296 -4.09 -15.80 -23.14
CA CYS A 296 -4.11 -16.22 -24.57
C CYS A 296 -2.88 -17.00 -24.97
N ASP A 297 -1.73 -16.59 -24.46
CA ASP A 297 -0.45 -17.22 -24.78
C ASP A 297 -0.25 -18.54 -24.00
N VAL A 298 -1.19 -18.93 -23.13
CA VAL A 298 -1.17 -20.17 -22.34
C VAL A 298 -2.24 -21.16 -22.86
N PRO A 299 -1.88 -22.14 -23.72
CA PRO A 299 -2.84 -22.97 -24.46
C PRO A 299 -3.81 -23.77 -23.56
N SER A 300 -3.35 -24.22 -22.39
CA SER A 300 -4.11 -25.07 -21.47
C SER A 300 -5.25 -24.35 -20.74
N VAL A 301 -5.16 -23.03 -20.54
CA VAL A 301 -6.22 -22.19 -19.95
C VAL A 301 -7.25 -21.82 -21.02
N TRP A 302 -6.78 -21.55 -22.23
CA TRP A 302 -7.63 -21.13 -23.35
C TRP A 302 -8.59 -22.22 -23.85
N HIS A 303 -8.13 -23.48 -23.94
CA HIS A 303 -9.00 -24.59 -24.36
C HIS A 303 -10.15 -24.88 -23.37
N HIS A 304 -9.95 -24.63 -22.08
CA HIS A 304 -11.01 -24.80 -21.06
C HIS A 304 -12.00 -23.63 -21.04
N CYS A 305 -11.54 -22.40 -21.34
CA CYS A 305 -12.42 -21.24 -21.41
C CYS A 305 -13.40 -21.31 -22.59
N LEU A 306 -12.98 -21.85 -23.74
CA LEU A 306 -13.84 -22.05 -24.92
C LEU A 306 -14.86 -23.20 -24.75
N SER A 307 -14.54 -24.19 -23.91
CA SER A 307 -15.42 -25.38 -23.74
C SER A 307 -16.63 -25.12 -22.83
N GLY A 308 -16.70 -23.96 -22.16
CA GLY A 308 -17.79 -23.61 -21.24
C GLY A 308 -18.34 -22.18 -21.34
N CYS A 309 -17.64 -21.27 -22.03
CA CYS A 309 -18.14 -19.91 -22.27
C CYS A 309 -18.03 -19.57 -23.75
N VAL A 310 -19.17 -19.21 -24.34
CA VAL A 310 -19.24 -18.47 -25.60
C VAL A 310 -18.54 -17.12 -25.37
N ILE A 311 -17.24 -17.07 -25.65
CA ILE A 311 -16.48 -15.83 -25.79
C ILE A 311 -16.81 -15.33 -27.19
N VAL A 312 -17.85 -14.50 -27.29
CA VAL A 312 -18.02 -13.62 -28.46
C VAL A 312 -16.99 -12.51 -28.30
N ILE A 313 -15.98 -12.52 -29.15
CA ILE A 313 -15.09 -11.38 -29.41
C ILE A 313 -15.90 -10.31 -30.14
#